data_AF-A0AA39RXB0-F1
#
_entry.id   AF-A0AA39RXB0-F1
#
_cell.length_a   1.000
_cell.length_b   1.000
_cell.length_c   1.000
_cell.angle_alpha   90.00
_cell.angle_beta   90.00
_cell.angle_gamma   90.00
#
_symmetry.space_group_name_H-M   'P 1'
#
loop_
_entity.id
_entity.type
_entity.pdbx_description
1 polymer ?
#
loop_
_entity_poly.entity_id
_entity_poly.type
_entity_poly.pdbx_seq_one_letter_code
_entity_poly.pdbx_strand_id
1 'polypeptide(L)'
;MIVPVKSEDSTWMFMKPFTTELWVATAATFIYTMFIVWFLEHQSNPKFKGPWKDQISTVLWFTFSSLFYAHREKVNSNFSRTVVVLWLFVVFVLTSSYTASLSSLLTVQRLQPNVTDINFLKHNNLNVGCDNDSFVKNYLTNVLRFPPNNVIPFENNESTYLKEFETNHIAALFLERPYETVFLNKYCKKYTTTTTYRFGGFGFAFQKGSPIGLDVSRAILNLSESGELKELEEKWFRPSLECSTDETSPESLTLHSFWGLYLVYGSTSAICFLLFLFRLVKHFHDHEETYQDNTNQSNKGWKKVIRLARYLHERRERNISLGRASPSA
;
A
#
# COMPACT_ATOMS: atom_id res chain seq x y z
N MET A 1 5.57 -22.76 -13.63
CA MET A 1 6.20 -21.54 -14.21
C MET A 1 6.57 -20.65 -13.05
N ILE A 2 7.86 -20.40 -12.86
CA ILE A 2 8.37 -19.60 -11.76
C ILE A 2 8.39 -18.14 -12.20
N VAL A 3 7.88 -17.27 -11.35
CA VAL A 3 7.89 -15.81 -11.54
C VAL A 3 8.33 -15.12 -10.27
N PRO A 4 8.98 -13.95 -10.35
CA PRO A 4 9.21 -13.14 -9.18
C PRO A 4 7.87 -12.73 -8.56
N VAL A 5 7.84 -12.74 -7.24
CA VAL A 5 6.74 -12.18 -6.46
C VAL A 5 6.74 -10.68 -6.70
N LYS A 6 5.56 -10.13 -6.94
CA LYS A 6 5.39 -8.69 -7.09
C LYS A 6 5.77 -8.04 -5.76
N SER A 7 6.91 -7.34 -5.74
CA SER A 7 7.24 -6.43 -4.65
C SER A 7 6.27 -5.26 -4.74
N GLU A 8 5.13 -5.36 -4.06
CA GLU A 8 4.20 -4.25 -4.07
C GLU A 8 4.79 -3.09 -3.25
N ASP A 9 5.02 -1.96 -3.91
CA ASP A 9 5.51 -0.74 -3.27
C ASP A 9 4.67 -0.44 -2.02
N SER A 10 5.29 -0.60 -0.87
CA SER A 10 4.61 -0.44 0.41
C SER A 10 4.28 1.03 0.69
N THR A 11 4.81 1.98 -0.07
CA THR A 11 4.72 3.43 0.16
C THR A 11 3.29 3.96 0.36
N TRP A 12 2.31 3.36 -0.31
CA TRP A 12 0.89 3.73 -0.23
C TRP A 12 0.01 2.60 0.33
N MET A 13 0.57 1.77 1.23
CA MET A 13 -0.16 0.64 1.83
C MET A 13 -1.48 1.08 2.50
N PHE A 14 -1.53 2.29 3.06
CA PHE A 14 -2.74 2.84 3.69
C PHE A 14 -3.91 3.13 2.73
N MET A 15 -3.67 3.23 1.42
CA MET A 15 -4.74 3.43 0.42
C MET A 15 -5.34 2.12 -0.09
N LYS A 16 -4.63 0.99 0.08
CA LYS A 16 -5.03 -0.33 -0.45
C LYS A 16 -6.30 -0.96 0.14
N PRO A 17 -6.69 -0.73 1.41
CA PRO A 17 -7.86 -1.38 1.98
C PRO A 17 -9.16 -1.07 1.23
N PHE A 18 -9.22 0.07 0.53
CA PHE A 18 -10.38 0.52 -0.25
C PHE A 18 -10.03 0.78 -1.70
N THR A 19 -10.95 0.46 -2.60
CA THR A 19 -10.83 0.78 -4.02
C THR A 19 -10.95 2.28 -4.25
N THR A 20 -10.40 2.77 -5.36
CA THR A 20 -10.53 4.17 -5.78
C THR A 20 -11.99 4.59 -5.91
N GLU A 21 -12.86 3.70 -6.39
CA GLU A 21 -14.31 3.91 -6.46
C GLU A 21 -14.92 4.19 -5.09
N LEU A 22 -14.55 3.40 -4.07
CA LEU A 22 -15.05 3.59 -2.71
C LEU A 22 -14.50 4.88 -2.08
N TRP A 23 -13.24 5.24 -2.35
CA TRP A 23 -12.69 6.54 -1.94
C TRP A 23 -13.44 7.72 -2.57
N VAL A 24 -13.78 7.64 -3.85
CA VAL A 24 -14.57 8.68 -4.53
C VAL A 24 -15.99 8.74 -3.97
N ALA A 25 -16.64 7.61 -3.73
CA ALA A 25 -17.97 7.55 -3.13
C ALA A 25 -18.00 8.12 -1.70
N THR A 26 -16.99 7.84 -0.88
CA THR A 26 -16.88 8.41 0.48
C THR A 26 -16.64 9.92 0.45
N ALA A 27 -15.81 10.42 -0.46
CA ALA A 27 -15.63 11.86 -0.67
C ALA A 27 -16.93 12.55 -1.14
N ALA A 28 -17.66 11.95 -2.09
CA ALA A 28 -18.92 12.47 -2.60
C ALA A 28 -20.00 12.52 -1.51
N THR A 29 -20.14 11.44 -0.73
CA THR A 29 -21.09 11.38 0.40
C THR A 29 -20.73 12.37 1.51
N PHE A 30 -19.44 12.60 1.77
CA PHE A 30 -18.99 13.65 2.70
C PHE A 30 -19.38 15.07 2.23
N ILE A 31 -19.18 15.38 0.95
CA ILE A 31 -19.58 16.69 0.39
C ILE A 31 -21.10 16.86 0.44
N TYR A 32 -21.85 15.80 0.16
CA TYR A 32 -23.31 15.80 0.24
C TYR A 32 -23.82 16.04 1.67
N THR A 33 -23.24 15.38 2.68
CA THR A 33 -23.63 15.62 4.08
C THR A 33 -23.24 17.02 4.55
N MET A 34 -22.08 17.54 4.09
CA MET A 34 -21.68 18.92 4.31
C MET A 34 -22.71 19.92 3.78
N PHE A 35 -23.23 19.69 2.57
CA PHE A 35 -24.26 20.54 1.97
C PHE A 35 -25.59 20.47 2.75
N ILE A 36 -26.04 19.27 3.14
CA ILE A 36 -27.31 19.11 3.87
C ILE A 36 -27.23 19.75 5.25
N VAL A 37 -26.16 19.51 6.01
CA VAL A 37 -25.99 20.09 7.33
C VAL A 37 -25.93 21.61 7.24
N TRP A 38 -25.20 22.14 6.25
CA TRP A 38 -25.20 23.58 5.97
C TRP A 38 -26.61 24.08 5.68
N PHE A 39 -27.36 23.44 4.77
CA PHE A 39 -28.71 23.88 4.40
C PHE A 39 -29.67 23.89 5.60
N LEU A 40 -29.66 22.85 6.43
CA LEU A 40 -30.57 22.71 7.58
C LEU A 40 -30.21 23.63 8.76
N GLU A 41 -28.91 23.80 9.04
CA GLU A 41 -28.46 24.64 10.17
C GLU A 41 -28.36 26.13 9.79
N HIS A 42 -28.19 26.47 8.50
CA HIS A 42 -28.14 27.87 8.04
C HIS A 42 -29.41 28.65 8.40
N GLN A 43 -30.57 28.00 8.32
CA GLN A 43 -31.85 28.63 8.68
C GLN A 43 -32.03 28.73 10.21
N SER A 44 -31.52 27.74 10.97
CA SER A 44 -31.89 27.50 12.36
C SER A 44 -30.88 28.02 13.39
N ASN A 45 -29.63 28.26 12.99
CA ASN A 45 -28.54 28.49 13.95
C ASN A 45 -27.75 29.77 13.63
N PRO A 46 -27.68 30.74 14.57
CA PRO A 46 -26.97 32.00 14.36
C PRO A 46 -25.45 31.83 14.24
N LYS A 47 -24.87 30.71 14.72
CA LYS A 47 -23.43 30.42 14.55
C LYS A 47 -23.05 30.02 13.12
N PHE A 48 -24.03 29.57 12.33
CA PHE A 48 -23.88 29.31 10.91
C PHE A 48 -24.30 30.51 10.04
N LYS A 49 -24.47 31.70 10.65
CA LYS A 49 -24.71 32.97 9.95
C LYS A 49 -23.45 33.84 10.02
N GLY A 50 -22.86 34.14 8.87
CA GLY A 50 -21.64 34.92 8.75
C GLY A 50 -21.26 35.16 7.29
N PRO A 51 -20.13 35.82 7.00
CA PRO A 51 -19.58 35.91 5.65
C PRO A 51 -19.40 34.51 5.06
N TRP A 52 -19.65 34.34 3.75
CA TRP A 52 -19.62 33.04 3.06
C TRP A 52 -18.36 32.20 3.35
N LYS A 53 -17.19 32.86 3.55
CA LYS A 53 -15.92 32.19 3.86
C LYS A 53 -15.89 31.56 5.26
N ASP A 54 -16.46 32.24 6.26
CA ASP A 54 -16.47 31.76 7.64
C ASP A 54 -17.50 30.63 7.81
N GLN A 55 -18.65 30.73 7.11
CA GLN A 55 -19.66 29.67 7.11
C GLN A 55 -19.13 28.36 6.52
N ILE A 56 -18.48 28.43 5.35
CA ILE A 56 -17.89 27.24 4.72
C ILE A 56 -16.83 26.65 5.65
N SER A 57 -15.97 27.48 6.26
CA SER A 57 -14.94 27.04 7.21
C SER A 57 -15.52 26.31 8.42
N THR A 58 -16.58 26.85 9.05
CA THR A 58 -17.23 26.23 10.21
C THR A 58 -17.89 24.90 9.86
N VAL A 59 -18.59 24.83 8.71
CA VAL A 59 -19.21 23.56 8.27
C VAL A 59 -18.13 22.53 7.93
N LEU A 60 -17.09 22.91 7.20
CA LEU A 60 -15.97 22.02 6.87
C LEU A 60 -15.30 21.48 8.14
N TRP A 61 -15.07 22.36 9.11
CA TRP A 61 -14.48 21.99 10.39
C TRP A 61 -15.38 21.05 11.18
N PHE A 62 -16.68 21.33 11.23
CA PHE A 62 -17.68 20.49 11.91
C PHE A 62 -17.76 19.09 11.29
N THR A 63 -17.95 19.01 9.97
CA THR A 63 -18.06 17.72 9.27
C THR A 63 -16.76 16.94 9.32
N PHE A 64 -15.61 17.59 9.16
CA PHE A 64 -14.31 16.94 9.31
C PHE A 64 -14.07 16.42 10.73
N SER A 65 -14.47 17.20 11.75
CA SER A 65 -14.35 16.75 13.15
C SER A 65 -15.28 15.56 13.46
N SER A 66 -16.43 15.46 12.78
CA SER A 66 -17.33 14.30 12.92
C SER A 66 -16.70 12.99 12.43
N LEU A 67 -15.81 13.02 11.43
CA LEU A 67 -15.09 11.83 10.94
C LEU A 67 -14.20 11.19 12.02
N PHE A 68 -13.68 12.00 12.94
CA PHE A 68 -12.82 11.56 14.05
C PHE A 68 -13.56 11.49 15.39
N TYR A 69 -14.90 11.47 15.38
CA TYR A 69 -15.74 11.50 16.59
C TYR A 69 -15.50 12.72 17.50
N ALA A 70 -14.89 13.78 16.99
CA ALA A 70 -14.55 15.00 17.73
C ALA A 70 -15.67 16.05 17.63
N HIS A 71 -16.86 15.74 18.13
CA HIS A 71 -17.98 16.70 18.11
C HIS A 71 -17.81 17.80 19.17
N ARG A 72 -17.59 19.03 18.69
CA ARG A 72 -17.47 20.23 19.54
C ARG A 72 -18.70 21.14 19.52
N GLU A 73 -19.56 21.01 18.51
CA GLU A 73 -20.69 21.92 18.27
C GLU A 73 -22.04 21.23 18.51
N LYS A 74 -22.94 21.94 19.21
CA LYS A 74 -24.32 21.50 19.44
C LYS A 74 -25.15 21.85 18.20
N VAL A 75 -25.71 20.82 17.57
CA VAL A 75 -26.66 20.91 16.45
C VAL A 75 -28.03 21.28 17.00
N ASN A 76 -28.69 22.30 16.44
CA ASN A 76 -29.92 22.86 17.02
C ASN A 76 -31.19 22.24 16.38
N SER A 77 -31.12 21.81 15.11
CA SER A 77 -32.26 21.22 14.40
C SER A 77 -32.37 19.71 14.62
N ASN A 78 -33.57 19.23 14.96
CA ASN A 78 -33.86 17.79 15.09
C ASN A 78 -33.62 17.01 13.79
N PHE A 79 -33.85 17.63 12.63
CA PHE A 79 -33.58 17.03 11.32
C PHE A 79 -32.06 16.92 11.07
N SER A 80 -31.31 17.99 11.35
CA SER A 80 -29.85 17.97 11.23
C SER A 80 -29.23 16.92 12.16
N ARG A 81 -29.75 16.77 13.39
CA ARG A 81 -29.32 15.72 14.32
C ARG A 81 -29.53 14.32 13.75
N THR A 82 -30.66 14.07 13.09
CA THR A 82 -30.94 12.77 12.46
C THR A 82 -29.98 12.48 11.31
N VAL A 83 -29.75 13.47 10.43
CA VAL A 83 -28.77 13.35 9.32
C VAL A 83 -27.37 13.08 9.85
N VAL A 84 -26.95 13.78 10.90
CA VAL A 84 -25.64 13.62 11.54
C VAL A 84 -25.50 12.24 12.18
N VAL A 85 -26.54 11.70 12.83
CA VAL A 85 -26.51 10.33 13.37
C VAL A 85 -26.37 9.28 12.26
N LEU A 86 -27.10 9.43 11.15
CA LEU A 86 -26.96 8.53 10.00
C LEU A 86 -25.57 8.62 9.37
N TRP A 87 -25.02 9.84 9.25
CA TRP A 87 -23.66 10.05 8.78
C TRP A 87 -22.62 9.38 9.69
N LEU A 88 -22.73 9.53 11.01
CA LEU A 88 -21.83 8.88 11.97
C LEU A 88 -21.92 7.35 11.91
N PHE A 89 -23.10 6.80 11.62
CA PHE A 89 -23.26 5.37 11.38
C PHE A 89 -22.51 4.91 10.12
N VAL A 90 -22.57 5.67 9.02
CA VAL A 90 -21.79 5.40 7.81
C VAL A 90 -20.29 5.45 8.10
N VAL A 91 -19.82 6.50 8.78
CA VAL A 91 -18.41 6.64 9.20
C VAL A 91 -17.97 5.46 10.06
N PHE A 92 -18.79 5.04 11.02
CA PHE A 92 -18.52 3.89 11.89
C PHE A 92 -18.27 2.61 11.09
N VAL A 93 -19.16 2.31 10.13
CA VAL A 93 -19.03 1.12 9.28
C VAL A 93 -17.77 1.22 8.42
N LEU A 94 -17.52 2.38 7.81
CA LEU A 94 -16.32 2.60 6.99
C LEU A 94 -15.03 2.44 7.79
N THR A 95 -14.93 3.03 8.99
CA THR A 95 -13.73 2.86 9.85
C THR A 95 -13.56 1.40 10.26
N SER A 96 -14.63 0.72 10.65
CA SER A 96 -14.57 -0.69 11.04
C SER A 96 -14.14 -1.59 9.88
N SER A 97 -14.69 -1.38 8.68
CA SER A 97 -14.30 -2.11 7.48
C SER A 97 -12.88 -1.79 7.04
N TYR A 98 -12.44 -0.54 7.14
CA TYR A 98 -11.06 -0.15 6.85
C TYR A 98 -10.08 -0.89 7.74
N THR A 99 -10.33 -0.89 9.06
CA THR A 99 -9.49 -1.60 10.03
C THR A 99 -9.48 -3.11 9.74
N ALA A 100 -10.65 -3.71 9.49
CA ALA A 100 -10.74 -5.14 9.19
C ALA A 100 -9.99 -5.53 7.91
N SER A 101 -10.15 -4.75 6.83
CA SER A 101 -9.45 -4.98 5.56
C SER A 101 -7.94 -4.77 5.70
N LEU A 102 -7.51 -3.73 6.43
CA LEU A 102 -6.09 -3.50 6.70
C LEU A 102 -5.50 -4.65 7.54
N SER A 103 -6.19 -5.10 8.58
CA SER A 103 -5.77 -6.27 9.37
C SER A 103 -5.69 -7.53 8.52
N SER A 104 -6.67 -7.79 7.64
CA SER A 104 -6.62 -8.93 6.72
C SER A 104 -5.46 -8.84 5.73
N LEU A 105 -5.11 -7.63 5.29
CA LEU A 105 -3.97 -7.42 4.39
C LEU A 105 -2.64 -7.70 5.09
N LEU A 106 -2.56 -7.39 6.39
CA LEU A 106 -1.36 -7.63 7.20
C LEU A 106 -1.23 -9.08 7.67
N THR A 107 -2.33 -9.82 7.78
CA THR A 107 -2.30 -11.24 8.20
C THR A 107 -2.08 -12.19 7.04
N VAL A 108 -2.55 -11.88 5.84
CA VAL A 108 -2.36 -12.73 4.67
C VAL A 108 -1.15 -12.23 3.89
N GLN A 109 0.00 -12.88 4.06
CA GLN A 109 1.11 -12.76 3.11
C GLN A 109 0.66 -13.29 1.74
N ARG A 110 0.09 -12.42 0.90
CA ARG A 110 -0.17 -12.76 -0.50
C ARG A 110 1.10 -12.52 -1.29
N LEU A 111 1.83 -13.60 -1.54
CA LEU A 111 2.80 -13.65 -2.62
C LEU A 111 2.03 -13.53 -3.94
N GLN A 112 1.69 -12.31 -4.33
CA GLN A 112 1.07 -12.08 -5.63
C GLN A 112 2.16 -12.21 -6.70
N PRO A 113 1.95 -13.05 -7.71
CA PRO A 113 2.90 -13.14 -8.80
C PRO A 113 2.94 -11.84 -9.62
N ASN A 114 4.14 -11.44 -10.05
CA ASN A 114 4.28 -10.30 -10.95
C ASN A 114 3.65 -10.56 -12.33
N VAL A 115 3.67 -11.82 -12.78
CA VAL A 115 3.10 -12.26 -14.05
C VAL A 115 2.08 -13.35 -13.79
N THR A 116 0.80 -13.07 -14.08
CA THR A 116 -0.32 -13.96 -13.78
C THR A 116 -0.56 -15.04 -14.84
N ASP A 117 -0.26 -14.76 -16.12
CA ASP A 117 -0.59 -15.65 -17.22
C ASP A 117 0.46 -15.66 -18.35
N ILE A 118 0.52 -16.77 -19.09
CA ILE A 118 1.35 -16.92 -20.28
C ILE A 118 0.93 -15.95 -21.38
N ASN A 119 -0.37 -15.68 -21.52
CA ASN A 119 -0.85 -14.72 -22.51
C ASN A 119 -0.31 -13.32 -22.25
N PHE A 120 -0.12 -12.94 -20.98
CA PHE A 120 0.52 -11.67 -20.62
C PHE A 120 1.97 -11.61 -21.12
N LEU A 121 2.73 -12.70 -20.96
CA LEU A 121 4.11 -12.78 -21.47
C LEU A 121 4.16 -12.62 -22.99
N LYS A 122 3.23 -13.27 -23.71
CA LYS A 122 3.16 -13.22 -25.17
C LYS A 122 2.73 -11.86 -25.69
N HIS A 123 1.71 -11.25 -25.09
CA HIS A 123 1.18 -9.96 -25.51
C HIS A 123 2.20 -8.83 -25.32
N ASN A 124 2.95 -8.87 -24.22
CA ASN A 124 4.00 -7.88 -23.92
C ASN A 124 5.36 -8.22 -24.52
N ASN A 125 5.45 -9.29 -25.32
CA ASN A 125 6.69 -9.74 -25.96
C ASN A 125 7.86 -9.91 -24.98
N LEU A 126 7.59 -10.46 -23.79
CA LEU A 126 8.58 -10.61 -22.72
C LEU A 126 9.45 -11.85 -22.94
N ASN A 127 10.68 -11.76 -22.44
CA ASN A 127 11.65 -12.85 -22.45
C ASN A 127 11.34 -13.87 -21.36
N VAL A 128 11.49 -15.16 -21.70
CA VAL A 128 11.25 -16.30 -20.82
C VAL A 128 12.48 -17.19 -20.78
N GLY A 129 12.84 -17.63 -19.59
CA GLY A 129 13.95 -18.55 -19.37
C GLY A 129 13.53 -20.01 -19.43
N CYS A 130 14.42 -20.87 -19.91
CA CYS A 130 14.31 -22.31 -19.77
C CYS A 130 15.69 -22.98 -19.70
N ASP A 131 15.73 -24.24 -19.31
CA ASP A 131 16.98 -25.02 -19.36
C ASP A 131 17.37 -25.33 -20.81
N ASN A 132 18.66 -25.21 -21.12
CA ASN A 132 19.21 -25.39 -22.45
C ASN A 132 19.04 -26.84 -22.96
N ASP A 133 19.22 -27.81 -22.06
CA ASP A 133 19.14 -29.25 -22.38
C ASP A 133 17.74 -29.84 -22.17
N SER A 134 16.72 -29.01 -21.94
CA SER A 134 15.36 -29.47 -21.70
C SER A 134 14.49 -29.44 -22.96
N PHE A 135 13.55 -30.39 -23.05
CA PHE A 135 12.47 -30.38 -24.04
C PHE A 135 11.55 -29.15 -23.90
N VAL A 136 11.60 -28.47 -22.75
CA VAL A 136 10.80 -27.27 -22.45
C VAL A 136 11.00 -26.19 -23.51
N LYS A 137 12.21 -25.99 -24.04
CA LYS A 137 12.48 -25.01 -25.12
C LYS A 137 11.64 -25.29 -26.37
N ASN A 138 11.63 -26.55 -26.80
CA ASN A 138 10.87 -26.98 -27.97
C ASN A 138 9.37 -26.89 -27.70
N TYR A 139 8.93 -27.21 -26.48
CA TYR A 139 7.53 -27.08 -26.10
C TYR A 139 7.06 -25.61 -26.09
N LEU A 140 7.86 -24.71 -25.52
CA LEU A 140 7.59 -23.26 -25.50
C LEU A 140 7.44 -22.70 -26.92
N THR A 141 8.33 -23.11 -27.83
CA THR A 141 8.36 -22.62 -29.21
C THR A 141 7.26 -23.25 -30.07
N ASN A 142 7.13 -24.58 -30.05
CA ASN A 142 6.27 -25.31 -30.98
C ASN A 142 4.82 -25.42 -30.50
N VAL A 143 4.60 -25.62 -29.20
CA VAL A 143 3.26 -25.83 -28.62
C VAL A 143 2.70 -24.51 -28.10
N LEU A 144 3.45 -23.81 -27.25
CA LEU A 144 3.00 -22.54 -26.66
C LEU A 144 3.19 -21.34 -27.59
N ARG A 145 3.87 -21.53 -28.74
CA ARG A 145 4.06 -20.52 -29.80
C ARG A 145 4.70 -19.23 -29.27
N PHE A 146 5.73 -19.37 -28.45
CA PHE A 146 6.60 -18.26 -28.10
C PHE A 146 7.53 -17.90 -29.28
N PRO A 147 7.84 -16.62 -29.50
CA PRO A 147 8.87 -16.22 -30.44
C PRO A 147 10.22 -16.84 -30.04
N PRO A 148 10.97 -17.48 -30.96
CA PRO A 148 12.24 -18.12 -30.65
C PRO A 148 13.26 -17.17 -29.99
N ASN A 149 13.24 -15.89 -30.36
CA ASN A 149 14.14 -14.87 -29.82
C ASN A 149 13.86 -14.52 -28.36
N ASN A 150 12.65 -14.81 -27.87
CA ASN A 150 12.25 -14.51 -26.49
C ASN A 150 12.46 -15.70 -25.56
N VAL A 151 12.73 -16.89 -26.09
CA VAL A 151 13.01 -18.08 -25.29
C VAL A 151 14.51 -18.17 -25.10
N ILE A 152 14.96 -17.87 -23.88
CA ILE A 152 16.38 -17.79 -23.54
C ILE A 152 16.78 -19.08 -22.82
N PRO A 153 17.58 -19.95 -23.47
CA PRO A 153 18.08 -21.15 -22.83
C PRO A 153 19.28 -20.82 -21.93
N PHE A 154 19.30 -21.42 -20.75
CA PHE A 154 20.40 -21.29 -19.79
C PHE A 154 20.98 -22.65 -19.42
N GLU A 155 22.25 -22.67 -19.03
CA GLU A 155 22.83 -23.84 -18.38
C GLU A 155 22.13 -24.08 -17.04
N ASN A 156 22.00 -25.35 -16.63
CA ASN A 156 21.31 -25.72 -15.40
C ASN A 156 22.14 -25.34 -14.16
N ASN A 157 22.13 -24.06 -13.85
CA ASN A 157 22.82 -23.47 -12.71
C ASN A 157 21.90 -22.45 -12.05
N GLU A 158 21.54 -22.75 -10.80
CA GLU A 158 20.67 -21.94 -9.96
C GLU A 158 21.10 -20.47 -9.87
N SER A 159 22.41 -20.22 -9.78
CA SER A 159 22.96 -18.86 -9.68
C SER A 159 22.72 -18.02 -10.94
N THR A 160 22.68 -18.67 -12.11
CA THR A 160 22.37 -18.01 -13.38
C THR A 160 20.93 -17.54 -13.39
N TYR A 161 19.97 -18.39 -13.00
CA TYR A 161 18.55 -18.00 -12.97
C TYR A 161 18.30 -16.77 -12.09
N LEU A 162 18.90 -16.74 -10.90
CA LEU A 162 18.76 -15.62 -9.97
C LEU A 162 19.27 -14.32 -10.58
N LYS A 163 20.45 -14.36 -11.21
CA LYS A 163 21.05 -13.20 -11.86
C LYS A 163 20.17 -12.67 -12.99
N GLU A 164 19.60 -13.56 -13.80
CA GLU A 164 18.73 -13.17 -14.93
C GLU A 164 17.40 -12.56 -14.47
N PHE A 165 16.87 -13.02 -13.33
CA PHE A 165 15.73 -12.37 -12.70
C PHE A 165 16.10 -10.99 -12.12
N GLU A 166 17.26 -10.86 -11.48
CA GLU A 166 17.73 -9.59 -10.90
C GLU A 166 18.05 -8.54 -11.98
N THR A 167 18.56 -8.95 -13.15
CA THR A 167 18.82 -8.06 -14.28
C THR A 167 17.56 -7.72 -15.08
N ASN A 168 16.38 -8.26 -14.70
CA ASN A 168 15.12 -8.18 -15.45
C ASN A 168 15.25 -8.66 -16.91
N HIS A 169 16.20 -9.55 -17.18
CA HIS A 169 16.41 -10.08 -18.53
C HIS A 169 15.35 -11.12 -18.88
N ILE A 170 14.82 -11.83 -17.88
CA ILE A 170 13.68 -12.75 -18.00
C ILE A 170 12.54 -12.33 -17.07
N ALA A 171 11.31 -12.49 -17.55
CA ALA A 171 10.10 -12.22 -16.77
C ALA A 171 9.54 -13.48 -16.09
N ALA A 172 9.83 -14.66 -16.64
CA ALA A 172 9.39 -15.94 -16.14
C ALA A 172 10.40 -17.04 -16.47
N LEU A 173 10.47 -18.07 -15.63
CA LEU A 173 11.32 -19.24 -15.82
C LEU A 173 10.44 -20.50 -15.90
N PHE A 174 10.67 -21.30 -16.94
CA PHE A 174 10.00 -22.58 -17.14
C PHE A 174 10.99 -23.71 -16.85
N LEU A 175 10.74 -24.44 -15.76
CA LEU A 175 11.49 -25.62 -15.36
C LEU A 175 10.54 -26.83 -15.29
N GLU A 176 11.13 -28.02 -15.31
CA GLU A 176 10.42 -29.25 -15.01
C GLU A 176 10.10 -29.34 -13.50
N ARG A 177 9.07 -30.11 -13.15
CA ARG A 177 8.48 -30.07 -11.81
C ARG A 177 9.47 -30.29 -10.64
N PRO A 178 10.37 -31.29 -10.62
CA PRO A 178 11.26 -31.49 -9.49
C PRO A 178 12.25 -30.33 -9.33
N TYR A 179 12.75 -29.77 -10.43
CA TYR A 179 13.63 -28.60 -10.39
C TYR A 179 12.88 -27.35 -9.90
N GLU A 180 11.64 -27.16 -10.35
CA GLU A 180 10.77 -26.09 -9.83
C GLU A 180 10.53 -26.23 -8.33
N THR A 181 10.21 -27.44 -7.85
CA THR A 181 10.01 -27.71 -6.42
C THR A 181 11.25 -27.39 -5.60
N VAL A 182 12.44 -27.85 -6.02
CA VAL A 182 13.71 -27.55 -5.31
C VAL A 182 13.95 -26.05 -5.24
N PHE A 183 13.77 -25.34 -6.35
CA PHE A 183 14.00 -23.90 -6.42
C PHE A 183 13.04 -23.12 -5.51
N LEU A 184 11.74 -23.42 -5.57
CA LEU A 184 10.73 -22.74 -4.75
C LEU A 184 10.90 -23.04 -3.26
N ASN A 185 11.29 -24.27 -2.91
CA ASN A 185 11.59 -24.66 -1.53
C ASN A 185 12.75 -23.88 -0.91
N LYS A 186 13.65 -23.34 -1.74
CA LYS A 186 14.78 -22.52 -1.30
C LYS A 186 14.51 -21.02 -1.38
N TYR A 187 13.67 -20.56 -2.31
CA TYR A 187 13.42 -19.14 -2.55
C TYR A 187 11.94 -18.72 -2.51
N CYS A 188 11.13 -19.37 -1.67
CA CYS A 188 9.68 -19.18 -1.56
C CYS A 188 9.24 -17.72 -1.29
N LYS A 189 10.10 -16.89 -0.67
CA LYS A 189 9.77 -15.48 -0.36
C LYS A 189 9.85 -14.57 -1.58
N LYS A 190 10.75 -14.88 -2.52
CA LYS A 190 11.04 -14.02 -3.69
C LYS A 190 10.34 -14.49 -4.95
N TYR A 191 10.06 -15.78 -5.06
CA TYR A 191 9.49 -16.37 -6.26
C TYR A 191 8.27 -17.22 -5.92
N THR A 192 7.33 -17.24 -6.85
CA THR A 192 6.10 -18.02 -6.75
C THR A 192 5.76 -18.66 -8.08
N THR A 193 4.79 -19.57 -8.08
CA THR A 193 4.31 -20.25 -9.28
C THR A 193 2.87 -19.81 -9.58
N THR A 194 2.57 -19.53 -10.85
CA THR A 194 1.25 -19.04 -11.27
C THR A 194 0.42 -20.01 -12.06
N THR A 195 1.08 -20.93 -12.75
CA THR A 195 0.41 -21.86 -13.66
C THR A 195 1.01 -23.25 -13.51
N THR A 196 0.12 -24.23 -13.36
CA THR A 196 0.41 -25.66 -13.29
C THR A 196 0.55 -26.27 -14.69
N TYR A 197 1.35 -25.66 -15.58
CA TYR A 197 1.79 -26.38 -16.78
C TYR A 197 2.75 -27.47 -16.32
N ARG A 198 2.21 -28.69 -16.18
CA ARG A 198 2.99 -29.86 -15.82
C ARG A 198 3.74 -30.34 -17.07
N PHE A 199 5.01 -29.99 -17.13
CA PHE A 199 5.95 -30.58 -18.08
C PHE A 199 6.19 -32.05 -17.72
N GLY A 200 5.29 -32.92 -18.19
CA GLY A 200 5.43 -34.38 -18.16
C GLY A 200 5.72 -34.99 -16.79
N GLY A 201 6.09 -36.27 -16.81
CA GLY A 201 6.62 -37.01 -15.67
C GLY A 201 7.88 -37.77 -16.10
N PHE A 202 8.79 -38.00 -15.16
CA PHE A 202 9.98 -38.81 -15.42
C PHE A 202 9.60 -40.29 -15.49
N GLY A 203 10.31 -41.00 -16.36
CA GLY A 203 10.10 -42.44 -16.55
C GLY A 203 11.43 -43.13 -16.82
N PHE A 204 11.45 -44.42 -16.52
CA PHE A 204 12.56 -45.29 -16.89
C PHE A 204 12.32 -45.83 -18.30
N ALA A 205 13.35 -45.74 -19.15
CA ALA A 205 13.29 -46.24 -20.52
C ALA A 205 14.03 -47.57 -20.64
N PHE A 206 13.41 -48.52 -21.32
CA PHE A 206 13.97 -49.83 -21.62
C PHE A 206 13.90 -50.12 -23.12
N GLN A 207 14.77 -51.01 -23.60
CA GLN A 207 14.69 -51.48 -24.98
C GLN A 207 13.34 -52.15 -25.24
N LYS A 208 12.80 -51.95 -26.44
CA LYS A 208 11.50 -52.51 -26.83
C LYS A 208 11.56 -54.04 -26.77
N GLY A 209 10.61 -54.64 -26.05
CA GLY A 209 10.57 -56.09 -25.81
C GLY A 209 11.36 -56.57 -24.58
N SER A 210 12.00 -55.66 -23.84
CA SER A 210 12.66 -56.03 -22.57
C SER A 210 11.63 -56.54 -21.55
N PRO A 211 11.85 -57.73 -20.94
CA PRO A 211 10.94 -58.26 -19.93
C PRO A 211 10.95 -57.43 -18.64
N ILE A 212 12.04 -56.70 -18.37
CA ILE A 212 12.25 -55.91 -17.14
C ILE A 212 11.31 -54.70 -17.06
N GLY A 213 10.82 -54.20 -18.21
CA GLY A 213 9.95 -53.03 -18.22
C GLY A 213 8.68 -53.22 -17.38
N LEU A 214 8.05 -54.40 -17.48
CA LEU A 214 6.85 -54.72 -16.70
C LEU A 214 7.15 -54.84 -15.20
N ASP A 215 8.27 -55.47 -14.85
CA ASP A 215 8.66 -55.67 -13.45
C ASP A 215 9.01 -54.35 -12.77
N VAL A 216 9.72 -53.45 -13.47
CA VAL A 216 10.02 -52.10 -12.96
C VAL A 216 8.75 -51.26 -12.82
N SER A 217 7.84 -51.28 -13.80
CA SER A 217 6.56 -50.58 -13.66
C SER A 217 5.75 -51.09 -12.48
N ARG A 218 5.72 -52.40 -12.23
CA ARG A 218 5.03 -52.98 -11.06
C ARG A 218 5.71 -52.56 -9.75
N ALA A 219 7.03 -52.54 -9.70
CA ALA A 219 7.77 -52.06 -8.53
C ALA A 219 7.47 -50.59 -8.22
N ILE A 220 7.40 -49.73 -9.23
CA ILE A 220 7.04 -48.30 -9.06
C ILE A 220 5.61 -48.16 -8.53
N LEU A 221 4.66 -48.95 -9.04
CA LEU A 221 3.29 -48.95 -8.52
C LEU A 221 3.26 -49.36 -7.05
N ASN A 222 3.97 -50.43 -6.68
CA ASN A 222 4.05 -50.87 -5.28
C ASN A 222 4.62 -49.76 -4.36
N LEU A 223 5.67 -49.04 -4.79
CA LEU A 223 6.24 -47.90 -4.07
C LEU A 223 5.26 -46.72 -3.95
N SER A 224 4.42 -46.51 -4.96
CA SER A 224 3.38 -45.49 -4.94
C SER A 224 2.21 -45.86 -4.02
N GLU A 225 1.80 -47.14 -4.01
CA GLU A 225 0.70 -47.65 -3.19
C GLU A 225 1.09 -47.76 -1.71
N SER A 226 2.34 -48.14 -1.41
CA SER A 226 2.84 -48.21 -0.04
C SER A 226 3.07 -46.84 0.60
N GLY A 227 3.16 -45.78 -0.22
CA GLY A 227 3.47 -44.43 0.23
C GLY A 227 4.96 -44.12 0.35
N GLU A 228 5.86 -45.11 0.16
CA GLU A 228 7.31 -44.91 0.20
C GLU A 228 7.80 -43.85 -0.79
N LEU A 229 7.18 -43.78 -1.97
CA LEU A 229 7.53 -42.75 -2.95
C LEU A 229 7.26 -41.33 -2.43
N LYS A 230 6.18 -41.15 -1.66
CA LYS A 230 5.83 -39.88 -1.02
C LYS A 230 6.81 -39.54 0.10
N GLU A 231 7.22 -40.53 0.90
CA GLU A 231 8.24 -40.32 1.93
C GLU A 231 9.59 -39.90 1.33
N LEU A 232 9.98 -40.50 0.21
CA LEU A 232 11.17 -40.07 -0.54
C LEU A 232 11.01 -38.64 -1.07
N GLU A 233 9.84 -38.30 -1.61
CA GLU A 233 9.55 -36.93 -2.08
C GLU A 233 9.70 -35.93 -0.92
N GLU A 234 9.06 -36.18 0.21
CA GLU A 234 9.13 -35.33 1.39
C GLU A 234 10.52 -35.30 2.03
N LYS A 235 11.34 -36.34 1.86
CA LYS A 235 12.72 -36.40 2.37
C LYS A 235 13.68 -35.58 1.52
N TRP A 236 13.58 -35.70 0.19
CA TRP A 236 14.54 -35.09 -0.75
C TRP A 236 14.12 -33.68 -1.19
N PHE A 237 12.83 -33.39 -1.22
CA PHE A 237 12.27 -32.07 -1.54
C PHE A 237 11.79 -31.33 -0.29
N ARG A 238 12.52 -31.41 0.82
CA ARG A 238 12.17 -30.62 2.01
C ARG A 238 12.29 -29.12 1.73
N PRO A 239 11.30 -28.31 2.11
CA PRO A 239 11.43 -26.87 2.11
C PRO A 239 12.60 -26.44 3.02
N SER A 240 13.26 -25.35 2.66
CA SER A 240 14.26 -24.73 3.52
C SER A 240 13.63 -24.29 4.84
N LEU A 241 14.45 -24.10 5.90
CA LEU A 241 13.95 -23.67 7.20
C LEU A 241 13.16 -22.36 7.08
N GLU A 242 13.60 -21.43 6.23
CA GLU A 242 12.94 -20.14 5.97
C GLU A 242 11.57 -20.26 5.30
N CYS A 243 11.32 -21.36 4.59
CA CYS A 243 10.06 -21.68 3.93
C CYS A 243 9.20 -22.68 4.75
N SER A 244 9.80 -23.32 5.76
CA SER A 244 9.15 -24.31 6.63
C SER A 244 8.70 -23.72 7.96
N THR A 245 9.35 -22.66 8.43
CA THR A 245 8.91 -21.95 9.61
C THR A 245 7.63 -21.20 9.28
N ASP A 246 6.51 -21.74 9.78
CA ASP A 246 5.27 -21.02 10.08
C ASP A 246 5.49 -19.84 11.06
N GLU A 247 6.74 -19.60 11.49
CA GLU A 247 7.16 -18.26 11.90
C GLU A 247 7.20 -17.33 10.69
N THR A 248 6.00 -17.00 10.20
CA THR A 248 5.62 -15.60 10.03
C THR A 248 6.14 -14.83 11.24
N SER A 249 7.42 -14.46 11.24
CA SER A 249 7.80 -13.20 11.81
C SER A 249 6.88 -12.21 11.09
N PRO A 250 5.89 -11.61 11.78
CA PRO A 250 5.03 -10.65 11.13
C PRO A 250 5.98 -9.61 10.56
N GLU A 251 6.01 -9.46 9.23
CA GLU A 251 6.82 -8.44 8.59
C GLU A 251 6.49 -7.15 9.33
N SER A 252 7.47 -6.65 10.07
CA SER A 252 7.24 -5.51 10.92
C SER A 252 6.87 -4.35 10.01
N LEU A 253 5.85 -3.58 10.40
CA LEU A 253 5.45 -2.43 9.62
C LEU A 253 6.65 -1.49 9.48
N THR A 254 7.20 -1.44 8.28
CA THR A 254 8.37 -0.61 8.00
C THR A 254 7.95 0.84 7.80
N LEU A 255 8.82 1.79 8.16
CA LEU A 255 8.62 3.21 7.86
C LEU A 255 8.36 3.47 6.37
N HIS A 256 8.96 2.64 5.50
CA HIS A 256 8.72 2.67 4.06
C HIS A 256 7.23 2.51 3.71
N SER A 257 6.49 1.71 4.48
CA SER A 257 5.07 1.42 4.23
C SER A 257 4.14 2.61 4.49
N PHE A 258 4.59 3.58 5.27
CA PHE A 258 3.82 4.78 5.63
C PHE A 258 4.49 6.08 5.20
N TRP A 259 5.57 6.00 4.40
CA TRP A 259 6.33 7.17 3.98
C TRP A 259 5.46 8.20 3.27
N GLY A 260 4.52 7.76 2.40
CA GLY A 260 3.57 8.66 1.73
C GLY A 260 2.70 9.46 2.71
N LEU A 261 2.24 8.83 3.79
CA LEU A 261 1.45 9.50 4.83
C LEU A 261 2.26 10.58 5.56
N TYR A 262 3.51 10.26 5.95
CA TYR A 262 4.40 11.23 6.60
C TYR A 262 4.76 12.40 5.68
N LEU A 263 4.96 12.15 4.37
CA LEU A 263 5.21 13.21 3.40
C LEU A 263 4.03 14.16 3.27
N VAL A 264 2.80 13.66 3.18
CA VAL A 264 1.59 14.49 3.08
C VAL A 264 1.42 15.35 4.33
N TYR A 265 1.59 14.76 5.51
CA TYR A 265 1.54 15.49 6.77
C TYR A 265 2.66 16.55 6.89
N GLY A 266 3.90 16.16 6.61
CA GLY A 266 5.07 17.03 6.71
C GLY A 266 5.00 18.21 5.74
N SER A 267 4.63 17.96 4.48
CA SER A 267 4.47 19.01 3.46
C SER A 267 3.35 19.99 3.82
N THR A 268 2.17 19.48 4.18
CA THR A 268 1.00 20.33 4.52
C THR A 268 1.28 21.18 5.75
N SER A 269 1.82 20.58 6.82
CA SER A 269 2.15 21.31 8.05
C SER A 269 3.25 22.37 7.83
N ALA A 270 4.28 22.05 7.04
CA ALA A 270 5.33 23.00 6.67
C ALA A 270 4.78 24.17 5.84
N ILE A 271 3.92 23.90 4.86
CA ILE A 271 3.26 24.94 4.05
C ILE A 271 2.42 25.87 4.95
N CYS A 272 1.60 25.31 5.84
CA CYS A 272 0.81 26.10 6.79
C CYS A 272 1.71 26.96 7.70
N PHE A 273 2.81 26.40 8.20
CA PHE A 273 3.77 27.12 9.03
C PHE A 273 4.47 28.25 8.27
N LEU A 274 4.91 28.01 7.03
CA LEU A 274 5.53 29.02 6.17
C LEU A 274 4.56 30.15 5.82
N LEU A 275 3.31 29.84 5.49
CA LEU A 275 2.28 30.85 5.24
C LEU A 275 2.00 31.69 6.48
N PHE A 276 1.99 31.06 7.67
CA PHE A 276 1.83 31.77 8.93
C PHE A 276 3.01 32.72 9.19
N LEU A 277 4.25 32.25 9.01
CA LEU A 277 5.44 33.08 9.13
C LEU A 277 5.44 34.24 8.13
N PHE A 278 5.08 33.99 6.88
CA PHE A 278 4.97 35.02 5.85
C PHE A 278 3.96 36.10 6.23
N ARG A 279 2.78 35.72 6.74
CA ARG A 279 1.78 36.67 7.25
C ARG A 279 2.30 37.48 8.43
N LEU A 280 3.05 36.85 9.33
CA LEU A 280 3.61 37.50 10.51
C LEU A 280 4.69 38.51 10.12
N VAL A 281 5.56 38.17 9.17
CA VAL A 281 6.56 39.09 8.61
C VAL A 281 5.89 40.24 7.86
N LYS A 282 4.89 39.97 7.02
CA LYS A 282 4.15 41.02 6.32
C LYS A 282 3.48 42.00 7.29
N HIS A 283 2.78 41.49 8.31
CA HIS A 283 2.15 42.31 9.34
C HIS A 283 3.18 43.10 10.17
N PHE A 284 4.36 42.55 10.41
CA PHE A 284 5.44 43.29 11.07
C PHE A 284 6.00 44.40 10.16
N HIS A 285 6.12 44.14 8.86
CA HIS A 285 6.62 45.12 7.90
C HIS A 285 5.63 46.28 7.70
N ASP A 286 4.33 45.97 7.56
CA ASP A 286 3.26 47.00 7.50
C ASP A 286 3.27 47.87 8.76
N HIS A 287 3.52 47.29 9.94
CA HIS A 287 3.67 48.05 11.19
C HIS A 287 4.98 48.86 11.28
N GLU A 288 6.06 48.38 10.65
CA GLU A 288 7.35 49.08 10.61
C GLU A 288 7.27 50.29 9.66
N GLU A 289 6.57 50.17 8.51
CA GLU A 289 6.30 51.29 7.60
C GLU A 289 5.40 52.37 8.22
N THR A 290 4.47 51.98 9.11
CA THR A 290 3.62 52.95 9.82
C THR A 290 4.37 53.69 10.95
N TYR A 291 5.53 53.21 11.39
CA TYR A 291 6.31 53.76 12.52
C TYR A 291 7.65 54.38 12.12
N GLN A 292 8.00 54.41 10.84
CA GLN A 292 9.26 54.96 10.37
C GLN A 292 9.15 56.46 10.06
N ASP A 293 8.63 57.21 11.04
CA ASP A 293 9.01 58.61 11.23
C ASP A 293 9.62 58.71 12.63
N ASN A 294 10.90 59.07 12.70
CA ASN A 294 11.77 59.20 13.88
C ASN A 294 12.34 57.91 14.52
N THR A 295 13.53 57.48 14.09
CA THR A 295 14.80 57.66 14.86
C THR A 295 15.96 56.76 14.36
N ASN A 296 17.18 57.30 14.54
CA ASN A 296 18.45 56.82 14.01
C ASN A 296 18.96 55.47 14.56
N GLN A 297 19.42 54.68 13.60
CA GLN A 297 20.49 53.69 13.56
C GLN A 297 21.33 53.44 14.83
N SER A 298 20.99 52.38 15.59
CA SER A 298 21.97 51.39 16.08
C SER A 298 21.28 50.16 16.66
N ASN A 299 21.74 48.99 16.19
CA ASN A 299 21.37 47.62 16.59
C ASN A 299 20.01 47.08 16.05
N LYS A 300 19.92 46.90 14.72
CA LYS A 300 18.70 46.51 13.98
C LYS A 300 18.23 45.05 14.19
N GLY A 301 19.13 44.09 14.39
CA GLY A 301 18.75 42.66 14.46
C GLY A 301 18.16 42.24 15.81
N TRP A 302 18.87 42.53 16.89
CA TRP A 302 18.51 42.08 18.24
C TRP A 302 17.27 42.81 18.80
N LYS A 303 17.12 44.10 18.49
CA LYS A 303 15.90 44.85 18.82
C LYS A 303 14.67 44.36 18.04
N LYS A 304 14.81 43.84 16.81
CA LYS A 304 13.70 43.23 16.06
C LYS A 304 13.23 41.93 16.71
N VAL A 305 14.15 41.05 17.10
CA VAL A 305 13.83 39.80 17.81
C VAL A 305 13.17 40.07 19.16
N ILE A 306 13.69 41.03 19.94
CA ILE A 306 13.08 41.42 21.23
C ILE A 306 11.70 42.06 21.04
N ARG A 307 11.49 42.86 19.97
CA ARG A 307 10.16 43.42 19.66
C ARG A 307 9.17 42.33 19.25
N LEU A 308 9.61 41.34 18.48
CA LEU A 308 8.80 40.19 18.08
C LEU A 308 8.39 39.34 19.29
N ALA A 309 9.35 39.07 20.19
CA ALA A 309 9.10 38.34 21.43
C ALA A 309 8.13 39.08 22.36
N ARG A 310 8.28 40.41 22.49
CA ARG A 310 7.37 41.25 23.28
C ARG A 310 5.96 41.31 22.69
N TYR A 311 5.83 41.41 21.37
CA TYR A 311 4.54 41.38 20.67
C TYR A 311 3.84 40.02 20.80
N LEU A 312 4.58 38.91 20.67
CA LEU A 312 4.03 37.57 20.90
C LEU A 312 3.57 37.38 22.35
N HIS A 313 4.31 37.94 23.31
CA HIS A 313 3.93 37.93 24.72
C HIS A 313 2.65 38.74 24.98
N GLU A 314 2.54 39.97 24.47
CA GLU A 314 1.35 40.81 24.62
C GLU A 314 0.11 40.26 23.87
N ARG A 315 0.31 39.61 22.71
CA ARG A 315 -0.78 38.95 21.97
C ARG A 315 -1.25 37.68 22.69
N ARG A 316 -0.33 36.95 23.35
CA ARG A 316 -0.67 35.83 24.23
C ARG A 316 -1.49 36.29 25.43
N GLU A 317 -1.11 37.39 26.08
CA GLU A 317 -1.87 37.94 27.22
C GLU A 317 -3.25 38.48 26.82
N ARG A 318 -3.37 39.15 25.66
CA ARG A 318 -4.68 39.58 25.15
C ARG A 318 -5.61 38.42 24.81
N ASN A 319 -5.08 37.34 24.25
CA ASN A 319 -5.89 36.14 24.00
C ASN A 319 -6.30 35.42 25.29
N ILE A 320 -5.48 35.48 26.35
CA ILE A 320 -5.81 34.94 27.67
C ILE A 320 -6.85 35.81 28.39
N SER A 321 -6.79 37.14 28.26
CA SER A 321 -7.80 38.04 28.86
C SER A 321 -9.14 37.99 28.12
N LEU A 322 -9.14 37.88 26.78
CA LEU A 322 -10.36 37.63 25.99
C LEU A 322 -10.97 36.24 26.25
N GLY A 323 -10.15 35.23 26.55
CA GLY A 323 -10.63 33.90 26.95
C GLY A 323 -11.26 33.85 28.35
N ARG A 324 -10.95 34.82 29.23
CA ARG A 324 -11.51 34.92 30.59
C ARG A 324 -12.80 35.77 30.65
N ALA A 325 -13.14 36.49 29.57
CA ALA A 325 -14.33 37.32 29.43
C ALA A 325 -15.52 36.60 28.73
N SER A 326 -15.69 35.30 28.97
CA SER A 326 -16.96 34.62 28.69
C SER A 326 -17.83 34.74 29.95
N PRO A 327 -18.93 35.50 29.95
CA PRO A 327 -19.83 35.54 31.09
C PRO A 327 -20.60 34.22 31.18
N SER A 328 -20.74 33.74 32.41
CA SER A 328 -21.78 32.81 32.81
C SER A 328 -23.16 33.30 32.36
N ALA A 329 -23.80 32.55 31.46
CA ALA A 329 -25.24 32.41 31.32
C ALA A 329 -25.54 31.11 30.58
#